data_AF-A0A0F9BKD0-F1
#
_entry.id   AF-A0A0F9BKD0-F1
#
_cell.length_a   1.000
_cell.length_b   1.000
_cell.length_c   1.000
_cell.angle_alpha   90.00
_cell.angle_beta   90.00
_cell.angle_gamma   90.00
#
_symmetry.space_group_name_H-M   'P 1'
#
loop_
_entity.id
_entity.type
_entity.pdbx_description
1 polymer ?
#
loop_
_entity_poly.entity_id
_entity_poly.type
_entity_poly.pdbx_seq_one_letter_code
_entity_poly.pdbx_strand_id
1 'polypeptide(L)'
;VSGSQYGFSPAVTAGLADARLIQAMTLTLLEAGEMAVRPAMIATIEAVRSDMQVFPGGTTWVEGAYDERLGKALQPVPLDLRGLPFGLEQQADVREQLAAAFFLNKISMPLRDKEMTAYEASRIWMQYIRDAIPLFEPMETDYNGSMQEDTFSELMRLGTFGPVEEVPEELLEQEITFRFESPLHDAIERVEAETFVESTELIAAAVELDENAGAVLDVVKTLRGALKGIGQKEENLRSEEDFERIASERAEAAEASQALALAQQGADVAKTVADA
;
A
#
# COMPACT_ATOMS: atom_id res chain seq x y z
N VAL A 1 -17.87 9.47 7.54
CA VAL A 1 -19.24 9.47 8.12
C VAL A 1 -20.21 9.69 6.98
N SER A 2 -21.01 8.69 6.61
CA SER A 2 -21.95 8.84 5.48
C SER A 2 -22.97 9.95 5.79
N GLY A 3 -23.17 10.88 4.85
CA GLY A 3 -24.09 12.01 4.99
C GLY A 3 -23.52 13.27 5.67
N SER A 4 -22.23 13.32 6.01
CA SER A 4 -21.58 14.55 6.50
C SER A 4 -21.31 15.51 5.35
N GLN A 5 -21.62 16.80 5.54
CA GLN A 5 -21.30 17.87 4.58
C GLN A 5 -19.78 18.15 4.50
N TYR A 6 -19.02 17.82 5.55
CA TYR A 6 -17.59 18.09 5.62
C TYR A 6 -16.76 16.82 5.49
N GLY A 7 -15.62 16.98 4.83
CA GLY A 7 -14.57 15.99 4.77
C GLY A 7 -14.04 15.64 6.17
N PHE A 8 -13.70 14.38 6.34
CA PHE A 8 -13.23 13.83 7.60
C PHE A 8 -11.91 13.11 7.35
N SER A 9 -10.92 13.33 8.21
CA SER A 9 -9.66 12.58 8.17
C SER A 9 -9.75 11.38 9.13
N PRO A 10 -9.67 10.14 8.61
CA PRO A 10 -9.59 8.94 9.45
C PRO A 10 -8.36 8.94 10.35
N ALA A 11 -7.21 9.39 9.81
CA ALA A 11 -5.95 9.45 10.53
C ALA A 11 -6.02 10.41 11.74
N VAL A 12 -6.56 11.62 11.54
CA VAL A 12 -6.72 12.58 12.64
C VAL A 12 -7.67 12.03 13.70
N THR A 13 -8.74 11.35 13.32
CA THR A 13 -9.73 10.91 14.30
C THR A 13 -9.27 9.73 15.12
N ALA A 14 -8.50 8.82 14.52
CA ALA A 14 -7.86 7.73 15.25
C ALA A 14 -6.70 8.27 16.13
N GLY A 15 -5.85 9.15 15.59
CA GLY A 15 -4.58 9.52 16.23
C GLY A 15 -4.61 10.76 17.13
N LEU A 16 -5.66 11.59 17.13
CA LEU A 16 -5.64 12.88 17.85
C LEU A 16 -5.48 12.71 19.37
N ALA A 17 -6.09 11.68 19.97
CA ALA A 17 -5.97 11.41 21.39
C ALA A 17 -4.51 11.05 21.74
N ASP A 18 -3.92 10.13 20.97
CA ASP A 18 -2.53 9.69 21.16
C ASP A 18 -1.52 10.80 20.88
N ALA A 19 -1.81 11.70 19.93
CA ALA A 19 -0.99 12.87 19.64
C ALA A 19 -0.96 13.86 20.80
N ARG A 20 -2.04 13.97 21.58
CA ARG A 20 -2.05 14.76 22.82
C ARG A 20 -1.35 14.03 23.96
N LEU A 21 -1.54 12.72 24.05
CA LEU A 21 -0.90 11.88 25.06
C LEU A 21 0.63 11.95 24.94
N ILE A 22 1.18 11.78 23.73
CA ILE A 22 2.63 11.81 23.53
C ILE A 22 3.23 13.18 23.88
N GLN A 23 2.52 14.28 23.62
CA GLN A 23 2.95 15.64 24.01
C GLN A 23 3.06 15.75 25.54
N ALA A 24 2.02 15.30 26.27
CA ALA A 24 2.00 15.33 27.73
C ALA A 24 3.07 14.40 28.36
N MET A 25 3.24 13.20 27.80
CA MET A 25 4.29 12.27 28.23
C MET A 25 5.68 12.86 28.01
N THR A 26 5.92 13.42 26.82
CA THR A 26 7.22 14.00 26.47
C THR A 26 7.58 15.16 27.39
N LEU A 27 6.61 16.01 27.73
CA LEU A 27 6.81 17.10 28.70
C LEU A 27 7.20 16.55 30.08
N THR A 28 6.48 15.55 30.58
CA THR A 28 6.74 14.95 31.89
C THR A 28 8.11 14.27 31.94
N LEU A 29 8.49 13.56 30.87
CA LEU A 29 9.81 12.93 30.76
C LEU A 29 10.94 13.95 30.68
N LEU A 30 10.71 15.08 30.01
CA LEU A 30 11.66 16.18 29.96
C LEU A 30 11.89 16.75 31.36
N GLU A 31 10.82 17.07 32.10
CA GLU A 31 10.91 17.56 33.48
C GLU A 31 11.61 16.55 34.40
N ALA A 32 11.29 15.26 34.26
CA ALA A 32 11.93 14.21 35.04
C ALA A 32 13.43 14.05 34.70
N GLY A 33 13.80 14.24 33.42
CA GLY A 33 15.19 14.30 32.98
C GLY A 33 15.93 15.50 33.56
N GLU A 34 15.29 16.68 33.60
CA GLU A 34 15.86 17.87 34.24
C GLU A 34 16.09 17.64 35.74
N MET A 35 15.12 17.06 36.45
CA MET A 35 15.26 16.69 37.86
C MET A 35 16.35 15.64 38.11
N ALA A 36 16.58 14.73 37.16
CA ALA A 36 17.67 13.76 37.26
C ALA A 36 19.06 14.41 37.12
N VAL A 37 19.19 15.40 36.23
CA VAL A 37 20.47 16.12 36.00
C VAL A 37 20.72 17.19 37.07
N ARG A 38 19.67 17.86 37.54
CA ARG A 38 19.72 18.90 38.58
C ARG A 38 18.65 18.62 39.64
N PRO A 39 18.90 17.68 40.55
CA PRO A 39 17.95 17.36 41.61
C PRO A 39 17.74 18.56 42.53
N ALA A 40 16.54 18.65 43.10
CA ALA A 40 16.26 19.61 44.16
C ALA A 40 17.18 19.37 45.36
N MET A 41 17.58 20.45 46.04
CA MET A 41 18.50 20.40 47.17
C MET A 41 17.75 20.58 48.48
N ILE A 42 18.07 19.76 49.47
CA ILE A 42 17.68 19.93 50.87
C ILE A 42 18.83 20.66 51.57
N ALA A 43 18.53 21.83 52.13
CA ALA A 43 19.47 22.62 52.93
C ALA A 43 18.92 22.78 54.35
N THR A 44 19.80 22.59 55.34
CA THR A 44 19.46 22.82 56.74
C THR A 44 19.73 24.28 57.10
N ILE A 45 18.71 24.96 57.64
CA ILE A 45 18.79 26.37 58.06
C ILE A 45 19.91 26.51 59.10
N GLU A 46 20.69 27.60 59.03
CA GLU A 46 21.84 27.92 59.90
C GLU A 46 23.08 27.00 59.76
N ALA A 47 22.99 25.87 59.06
CA ALA A 47 24.14 24.98 58.83
C ALA A 47 25.09 25.49 57.71
N VAL A 48 24.57 26.27 56.76
CA VAL A 48 25.32 26.81 55.63
C VAL A 48 25.54 28.31 55.84
N ARG A 49 26.81 28.75 55.84
CA ARG A 49 27.19 30.15 56.16
C ARG A 49 27.18 31.09 54.96
N SER A 50 27.33 30.57 53.75
CA SER A 50 27.44 31.35 52.50
C SER A 50 26.29 31.08 51.55
N ASP A 51 26.16 31.89 50.50
CA ASP A 51 25.28 31.59 49.38
C ASP A 51 25.58 30.18 48.83
N MET A 52 24.52 29.40 48.58
CA MET A 52 24.64 28.03 48.08
C MET A 52 25.05 28.05 46.61
N GLN A 53 26.27 27.59 46.33
CA GLN A 53 26.79 27.50 44.97
C GLN A 53 26.56 26.08 44.43
N VAL A 54 25.43 25.85 43.75
CA VAL A 54 25.02 24.53 43.22
C VAL A 54 25.55 24.27 41.80
N PHE A 55 26.45 25.12 41.29
CA PHE A 55 27.08 24.96 39.98
C PHE A 55 28.39 24.15 40.05
N PRO A 56 28.82 23.49 38.97
CA PRO A 56 30.06 22.71 38.95
C PRO A 56 31.29 23.55 39.36
N GLY A 57 32.06 23.07 40.33
CA GLY A 57 33.27 23.74 40.83
C GLY A 57 33.03 24.86 41.86
N GLY A 58 31.78 25.11 42.27
CA GLY A 58 31.45 25.99 43.39
C GLY A 58 31.90 25.42 44.73
N THR A 59 32.21 26.29 45.68
CA THR A 59 32.55 25.89 47.07
C THR A 59 31.50 26.43 48.03
N THR A 60 30.95 25.56 48.88
CA THR A 60 29.94 25.92 49.88
C THR A 60 30.50 25.67 51.27
N TRP A 61 30.45 26.69 52.13
CA TRP A 61 31.00 26.63 53.48
C TRP A 61 29.94 26.17 54.48
N VAL A 62 30.20 25.06 55.16
CA VAL A 62 29.38 24.53 56.26
C VAL A 62 29.94 25.02 57.59
N GLU A 63 29.07 25.30 58.55
CA GLU A 63 29.47 25.71 59.89
C GLU A 63 30.20 24.57 60.62
N GLY A 64 31.40 24.83 61.15
CA GLY A 64 32.20 23.82 61.84
C GLY A 64 31.62 23.32 63.17
N ALA A 65 30.58 23.96 63.70
CA ALA A 65 29.84 23.52 64.88
C ALA A 65 28.66 22.60 64.54
N TYR A 66 28.31 22.47 63.25
CA TYR A 66 27.21 21.64 62.80
C TYR A 66 27.62 20.15 62.81
N ASP A 67 26.89 19.34 63.59
CA ASP A 67 27.13 17.90 63.67
C ASP A 67 26.41 17.16 62.54
N GLU A 68 27.18 16.67 61.56
CA GLU A 68 26.66 15.92 60.40
C GLU A 68 25.96 14.60 60.77
N ARG A 69 26.08 14.14 62.03
CA ARG A 69 25.37 12.95 62.52
C ARG A 69 23.86 13.19 62.69
N LEU A 70 23.45 14.45 62.82
CA LEU A 70 22.04 14.84 62.86
C LEU A 70 21.43 14.94 61.45
N GLY A 71 22.26 14.84 60.40
CA GLY A 71 21.87 14.92 59.00
C GLY A 71 22.85 15.77 58.18
N LYS A 72 22.94 15.53 56.87
CA LYS A 72 23.80 16.32 55.97
C LYS A 72 23.32 17.77 55.86
N ALA A 73 24.24 18.73 55.96
CA ALA A 73 23.92 20.16 55.87
C ALA A 73 23.32 20.55 54.51
N LEU A 74 23.82 19.93 53.43
CA LEU A 74 23.33 20.08 52.07
C LEU A 74 23.32 18.70 51.40
N GLN A 75 22.18 18.29 50.85
CA GLN A 75 22.07 17.04 50.11
C GLN A 75 21.01 17.12 49.02
N PRO A 76 21.20 16.45 47.88
CA PRO A 76 20.12 16.32 46.90
C PRO A 76 18.99 15.47 47.47
N VAL A 77 17.75 15.75 47.04
CA VAL A 77 16.61 14.87 47.30
C VAL A 77 16.88 13.53 46.61
N PRO A 78 16.79 12.38 47.32
CA PRO A 78 16.94 11.08 46.70
C PRO A 78 15.76 10.83 45.75
N LEU A 79 16.05 10.77 44.45
CA LEU A 79 15.07 10.45 43.41
C LEU A 79 15.25 9.00 42.97
N ASP A 80 14.15 8.27 42.81
CA ASP A 80 14.17 6.97 42.14
C ASP A 80 13.96 7.16 40.64
N LEU A 81 15.04 6.94 39.88
CA LEU A 81 15.07 7.13 38.42
C LEU A 81 14.73 5.84 37.64
N ARG A 82 14.44 4.73 38.33
CA ARG A 82 14.25 3.42 37.69
C ARG A 82 13.00 3.36 36.79
N GLY A 83 12.04 4.27 36.99
CA GLY A 83 10.84 4.38 36.16
C GLY A 83 11.02 5.16 34.86
N LEU A 84 12.12 5.89 34.68
CA LEU A 84 12.36 6.70 33.46
C LEU A 84 12.42 5.85 32.17
N PRO A 85 13.11 4.70 32.13
CA PRO A 85 13.15 3.86 30.93
C PRO A 85 11.77 3.39 30.47
N PHE A 86 10.88 3.04 31.40
CA PHE A 86 9.51 2.62 31.09
C PHE A 86 8.73 3.72 30.36
N GLY A 87 8.89 4.98 30.77
CA GLY A 87 8.23 6.09 30.09
C GLY A 87 8.79 6.36 28.69
N LEU A 88 10.10 6.13 28.47
CA LEU A 88 10.71 6.22 27.13
C LEU A 88 10.22 5.11 26.19
N GLU A 89 10.07 3.88 26.71
CA GLU A 89 9.48 2.75 25.96
C GLU A 89 8.03 3.07 25.58
N GLN A 90 7.22 3.51 26.55
CA GLN A 90 5.82 3.86 26.27
C GLN A 90 5.70 5.03 25.28
N GLN A 91 6.60 6.00 25.31
CA GLN A 91 6.64 7.09 24.32
C GLN A 91 6.96 6.58 22.91
N ALA A 92 7.84 5.57 22.80
CA ALA A 92 8.17 4.95 21.52
C ALA A 92 6.96 4.17 20.97
N ASP A 93 6.26 3.40 21.80
CA ASP A 93 5.06 2.65 21.42
C ASP A 93 3.96 3.58 20.88
N VAL A 94 3.67 4.68 21.60
CA VAL A 94 2.66 5.67 21.16
C VAL A 94 3.08 6.33 19.84
N ARG A 95 4.38 6.57 19.63
CA ARG A 95 4.89 7.10 18.36
C ARG A 95 4.67 6.12 17.20
N GLU A 96 4.86 4.83 17.43
CA GLU A 96 4.62 3.79 16.42
C GLU A 96 3.12 3.68 16.08
N GLN A 97 2.25 3.70 17.09
CA GLN A 97 0.81 3.70 16.89
C GLN A 97 0.34 4.92 16.09
N LEU A 98 0.88 6.10 16.41
CA LEU A 98 0.63 7.32 15.63
C LEU A 98 1.13 7.19 14.19
N ALA A 99 2.33 6.65 13.98
CA ALA A 99 2.86 6.44 12.63
C ALA A 99 1.96 5.51 11.80
N ALA A 100 1.42 4.46 12.43
CA ALA A 100 0.45 3.55 11.80
C ALA A 100 -0.90 4.24 11.51
N ALA A 101 -1.41 5.05 12.44
CA ALA A 101 -2.65 5.81 12.26
C ALA A 101 -2.59 6.80 11.08
N PHE A 102 -1.40 7.37 10.82
CA PHE A 102 -1.13 8.25 9.67
C PHE A 102 -0.68 7.49 8.42
N PHE A 103 -0.84 6.17 8.37
CA PHE A 103 -0.47 5.31 7.24
C PHE A 103 1.00 5.44 6.82
N LEU A 104 1.91 5.93 7.68
CA LEU A 104 3.32 6.07 7.31
C LEU A 104 3.95 4.71 7.03
N ASN A 105 3.51 3.67 7.73
CA ASN A 105 3.88 2.28 7.46
C ASN A 105 3.40 1.75 6.10
N LYS A 106 2.39 2.39 5.48
CA LYS A 106 1.82 1.99 4.18
C LYS A 106 2.29 2.88 3.04
N ILE A 107 2.59 4.15 3.30
CA ILE A 107 3.05 5.13 2.31
C ILE A 107 4.57 5.11 2.18
N SER A 108 5.29 4.87 3.29
CA SER A 108 6.74 4.72 3.22
C SER A 108 7.09 3.33 2.73
N MET A 109 7.96 3.25 1.71
CA MET A 109 8.50 1.98 1.27
C MET A 109 9.25 1.34 2.45
N PRO A 110 8.99 0.07 2.80
CA PRO A 110 9.79 -0.61 3.81
C PRO A 110 11.27 -0.56 3.41
N LEU A 111 12.13 -0.20 4.36
CA LEU A 111 13.56 -0.03 4.14
C LEU A 111 14.12 -1.29 3.46
N ARG A 112 14.68 -1.11 2.26
CA ARG A 112 15.38 -2.18 1.56
C ARG A 112 16.61 -2.55 2.40
N ASP A 113 16.58 -3.72 3.01
CA ASP A 113 17.79 -4.24 3.62
C ASP A 113 18.81 -4.55 2.51
N LYS A 114 20.09 -4.29 2.78
CA LYS A 114 21.15 -4.33 1.75
C LYS A 114 21.42 -5.76 1.23
N GLU A 115 20.91 -6.76 1.94
CA GLU A 115 21.11 -8.20 1.67
C GLU A 115 19.93 -8.88 0.95
N MET A 116 18.86 -8.15 0.63
CA MET A 116 17.65 -8.75 0.12
C MET A 116 17.77 -9.20 -1.34
N THR A 117 17.27 -10.40 -1.66
CA THR A 117 17.31 -10.93 -3.04
C THR A 117 16.36 -10.15 -3.97
N ALA A 118 16.61 -10.18 -5.29
CA ALA A 118 15.75 -9.53 -6.27
C ALA A 118 14.30 -10.05 -6.23
N TYR A 119 14.11 -11.33 -5.88
CA TYR A 119 12.80 -11.95 -5.75
C TYR A 119 12.03 -11.42 -4.53
N GLU A 120 12.67 -11.37 -3.37
CA GLU A 120 12.09 -10.81 -2.15
C GLU A 120 11.76 -9.31 -2.33
N ALA A 121 12.61 -8.56 -3.02
CA ALA A 121 12.35 -7.15 -3.35
C ALA A 121 11.08 -6.96 -4.17
N SER A 122 10.85 -7.84 -5.16
CA SER A 122 9.64 -7.83 -5.96
C SER A 122 8.39 -8.14 -5.14
N ARG A 123 8.45 -9.15 -4.24
CA ARG A 123 7.32 -9.51 -3.36
C ARG A 123 6.96 -8.41 -2.37
N ILE A 124 7.97 -7.77 -1.77
CA ILE A 124 7.74 -6.64 -0.86
C ILE A 124 7.13 -5.45 -1.60
N TRP A 125 7.61 -5.17 -2.82
CA TRP A 125 7.04 -4.13 -3.67
C TRP A 125 5.57 -4.40 -4.01
N MET A 126 5.22 -5.64 -4.38
CA MET A 126 3.83 -6.03 -4.63
C MET A 126 2.95 -5.89 -3.38
N GLN A 127 3.45 -6.29 -2.21
CA GLN A 127 2.71 -6.13 -0.96
C GLN A 127 2.49 -4.64 -0.64
N TYR A 128 3.50 -3.80 -0.84
CA TYR A 128 3.41 -2.35 -0.66
C TYR A 128 2.33 -1.74 -1.57
N ILE A 129 2.32 -2.11 -2.85
CA ILE A 129 1.29 -1.66 -3.80
C ILE A 129 -0.10 -2.08 -3.30
N ARG A 130 -0.28 -3.36 -2.96
CA ARG A 130 -1.56 -3.89 -2.49
C ARG A 130 -2.08 -3.17 -1.24
N ASP A 131 -1.18 -2.83 -0.34
CA ASP A 131 -1.51 -2.09 0.88
C ASP A 131 -1.84 -0.61 0.62
N ALA A 132 -1.28 -0.04 -0.45
CA ALA A 132 -1.48 1.36 -0.83
C ALA A 132 -2.77 1.58 -1.65
N ILE A 133 -3.22 0.61 -2.45
CA ILE A 133 -4.42 0.73 -3.32
C ILE A 133 -5.64 1.31 -2.59
N PRO A 134 -6.05 0.82 -1.41
CA PRO A 134 -7.26 1.31 -0.75
C PRO A 134 -7.17 2.78 -0.32
N LEU A 135 -5.96 3.34 -0.23
CA LEU A 135 -5.74 4.75 0.09
C LEU A 135 -5.88 5.64 -1.14
N PHE A 136 -5.46 5.17 -2.32
CA PHE A 136 -5.42 5.94 -3.56
C PHE A 136 -6.70 5.81 -4.40
N GLU A 137 -7.34 4.64 -4.42
CA GLU A 137 -8.53 4.37 -5.24
C GLU A 137 -9.66 5.39 -4.98
N PRO A 138 -10.06 5.68 -3.73
CA PRO A 138 -11.06 6.73 -3.48
C PRO A 138 -10.59 8.12 -3.89
N MET A 139 -9.30 8.42 -3.80
CA MET A 139 -8.76 9.72 -4.22
C MET A 139 -8.84 9.90 -5.75
N GLU A 140 -8.60 8.82 -6.50
CA GLU A 140 -8.69 8.83 -7.95
C GLU A 140 -10.12 9.00 -8.42
N THR A 141 -11.09 8.29 -7.84
CA THR A 141 -12.50 8.40 -8.25
C THR A 141 -13.16 9.68 -7.72
N ASP A 142 -13.09 9.95 -6.42
CA ASP A 142 -13.88 11.00 -5.79
C ASP A 142 -13.30 12.40 -6.02
N TYR A 143 -11.97 12.54 -6.01
CA TYR A 143 -11.30 13.84 -6.11
C TYR A 143 -10.72 14.10 -7.51
N ASN A 144 -9.87 13.20 -8.02
CA ASN A 144 -9.27 13.41 -9.34
C ASN A 144 -10.31 13.27 -10.45
N GLY A 145 -11.20 12.27 -10.37
CA GLY A 145 -12.26 12.03 -11.35
C GLY A 145 -13.20 13.22 -11.48
N SER A 146 -13.72 13.71 -10.34
CA SER A 146 -14.58 14.90 -10.34
C SER A 146 -13.89 16.16 -10.87
N MET A 147 -12.62 16.39 -10.48
CA MET A 147 -11.84 17.51 -10.99
C MET A 147 -11.60 17.43 -12.50
N GLN A 148 -11.31 16.24 -13.04
CA GLN A 148 -11.12 16.04 -14.48
C GLN A 148 -12.42 16.23 -15.25
N GLU A 149 -13.54 15.73 -14.73
CA GLU A 149 -14.87 15.92 -15.31
C GLU A 149 -15.26 17.41 -15.38
N ASP A 150 -15.09 18.13 -14.28
CA ASP A 150 -15.35 19.58 -14.22
C ASP A 150 -14.45 20.35 -15.19
N THR A 151 -13.16 19.99 -15.24
CA THR A 151 -12.19 20.62 -16.14
C THR A 151 -12.53 20.33 -17.60
N PHE A 152 -12.87 19.08 -17.93
CA PHE A 152 -13.25 18.67 -19.28
C PHE A 152 -14.53 19.38 -19.73
N SER A 153 -15.55 19.42 -18.87
CA SER A 153 -16.81 20.13 -19.11
C SER A 153 -16.59 21.62 -19.39
N GLU A 154 -15.71 22.29 -18.64
CA GLU A 154 -15.37 23.69 -18.89
C GLU A 154 -14.56 23.88 -20.18
N LEU A 155 -13.59 23.01 -20.47
CA LEU A 155 -12.82 23.06 -21.72
C LEU A 155 -13.69 22.83 -22.96
N MET A 156 -14.69 21.94 -22.87
CA MET A 156 -15.71 21.72 -23.90
C MET A 156 -16.55 22.97 -24.13
N ARG A 157 -17.02 23.64 -23.07
CA ARG A 157 -17.77 24.91 -23.18
C ARG A 157 -16.97 26.04 -23.79
N LEU A 158 -15.66 26.09 -23.50
CA LEU A 158 -14.74 27.08 -24.06
C LEU A 158 -14.36 26.79 -25.52
N GLY A 159 -14.79 25.66 -26.09
CA GLY A 159 -14.46 25.27 -27.47
C GLY A 159 -12.99 24.93 -27.66
N THR A 160 -12.28 24.50 -26.59
CA THR A 160 -10.85 24.18 -26.65
C THR A 160 -10.56 22.98 -27.57
N PHE A 161 -11.53 22.07 -27.67
CA PHE A 161 -11.46 20.88 -28.52
C PHE A 161 -11.97 21.10 -29.95
N GLY A 162 -12.30 22.34 -30.32
CA GLY A 162 -12.89 22.71 -31.61
C GLY A 162 -14.37 23.07 -31.49
N PRO A 163 -15.00 23.45 -32.62
CA PRO A 163 -16.45 23.66 -32.67
C PRO A 163 -17.17 22.37 -32.25
N VAL A 164 -18.22 22.47 -31.44
CA VAL A 164 -19.02 21.31 -31.00
C VAL A 164 -19.58 20.52 -32.20
N GLU A 165 -19.76 21.19 -33.34
CA GLU A 165 -20.22 20.63 -34.61
C GLU A 165 -19.18 19.70 -35.29
N GLU A 166 -17.90 19.81 -34.94
CA GLU A 166 -16.82 18.96 -35.45
C GLU A 166 -16.50 17.79 -34.53
N VAL A 167 -17.12 17.73 -33.34
CA VAL A 167 -17.01 16.59 -32.43
C VAL A 167 -17.75 15.40 -33.06
N PRO A 168 -17.10 14.23 -33.24
CA PRO A 168 -17.75 13.05 -33.78
C PRO A 168 -19.05 12.70 -33.03
N GLU A 169 -20.12 12.41 -33.76
CA GLU A 169 -21.42 12.00 -33.16
C GLU A 169 -21.27 10.79 -32.23
N GLU A 170 -20.32 9.91 -32.50
CA GLU A 170 -19.99 8.75 -31.65
C GLU A 170 -19.55 9.14 -30.22
N LEU A 171 -19.07 10.38 -30.02
CA LEU A 171 -18.57 10.88 -28.73
C LEU A 171 -19.56 11.83 -28.04
N LEU A 172 -20.59 12.33 -28.74
CA LEU A 172 -21.51 13.35 -28.22
C LEU A 172 -22.53 12.81 -27.19
N GLU A 173 -22.70 11.49 -27.11
CA GLU A 173 -23.65 10.83 -26.19
C GLU A 173 -23.00 9.75 -25.29
N GLN A 174 -21.67 9.68 -25.25
CA GLN A 174 -20.97 8.70 -24.40
C GLN A 174 -20.59 9.27 -23.04
N GLU A 175 -20.69 8.41 -22.03
CA GLU A 175 -20.23 8.69 -20.67
C GLU A 175 -18.70 8.65 -20.66
N ILE A 176 -18.07 9.79 -20.43
CA ILE A 176 -16.62 9.91 -20.44
C ILE A 176 -16.11 9.33 -19.13
N THR A 177 -15.40 8.20 -19.23
CA THR A 177 -14.73 7.60 -18.08
C THR A 177 -13.25 7.91 -18.13
N PHE A 178 -12.74 8.60 -17.13
CA PHE A 178 -11.30 8.84 -17.01
C PHE A 178 -10.60 7.60 -16.44
N ARG A 179 -9.59 7.11 -17.17
CA ARG A 179 -8.66 6.10 -16.66
C ARG A 179 -7.37 6.79 -16.25
N PHE A 180 -6.92 6.52 -15.03
CA PHE A 180 -5.67 7.07 -14.52
C PHE A 180 -4.53 6.10 -14.78
N GLU A 181 -3.53 6.53 -15.55
CA GLU A 181 -2.29 5.78 -15.70
C GLU A 181 -1.38 6.09 -14.50
N SER A 182 -1.11 5.05 -13.70
CA SER A 182 -0.28 5.14 -12.50
C SER A 182 0.55 3.87 -12.39
N PRO A 183 1.80 3.93 -11.87
CA PRO A 183 2.58 2.74 -11.57
C PRO A 183 1.86 1.74 -10.63
N LEU A 184 0.86 2.22 -9.87
CA LEU A 184 -0.03 1.38 -9.07
C LEU A 184 -1.02 0.61 -9.96
N HIS A 185 -1.63 1.27 -10.95
CA HIS A 185 -2.51 0.65 -11.94
C HIS A 185 -1.76 -0.40 -12.76
N ASP A 186 -0.56 -0.09 -13.25
CA ASP A 186 0.30 -1.04 -13.97
C ASP A 186 0.60 -2.30 -13.13
N ALA A 187 0.69 -2.14 -11.82
CA ALA A 187 0.95 -3.25 -10.92
C ALA A 187 -0.29 -4.09 -10.61
N ILE A 188 -1.48 -3.49 -10.51
CA ILE A 188 -2.77 -4.23 -10.43
C ILE A 188 -2.94 -5.09 -11.68
N GLU A 189 -2.71 -4.47 -12.83
CA GLU A 189 -2.79 -5.10 -14.14
C GLU A 189 -1.80 -6.28 -14.29
N ARG A 190 -0.63 -6.21 -13.65
CA ARG A 190 0.28 -7.36 -13.52
C ARG A 190 -0.24 -8.46 -12.61
N VAL A 191 -0.94 -8.12 -11.52
CA VAL A 191 -1.56 -9.14 -10.65
C VAL A 191 -2.63 -9.91 -11.43
N GLU A 192 -3.40 -9.25 -12.29
CA GLU A 192 -4.37 -9.95 -13.16
C GLU A 192 -3.67 -10.99 -14.04
N ALA A 193 -2.49 -10.65 -14.59
CA ALA A 193 -1.70 -11.59 -15.38
C ALA A 193 -1.16 -12.76 -14.54
N GLU A 194 -0.73 -12.54 -13.30
CA GLU A 194 -0.36 -13.61 -12.37
C GLU A 194 -1.55 -14.52 -12.04
N THR A 195 -2.72 -13.93 -11.73
CA THR A 195 -3.95 -14.70 -11.46
C THR A 195 -4.39 -15.51 -12.67
N PHE A 196 -4.16 -15.03 -13.89
CA PHE A 196 -4.42 -15.78 -15.11
C PHE A 196 -3.56 -17.04 -15.18
N VAL A 197 -2.25 -16.95 -14.88
CA VAL A 197 -1.36 -18.11 -14.86
C VAL A 197 -1.84 -19.14 -13.82
N GLU A 198 -2.11 -18.71 -12.58
CA GLU A 198 -2.65 -19.58 -11.53
C GLU A 198 -4.00 -20.21 -11.93
N SER A 199 -4.87 -19.43 -12.58
CA SER A 199 -6.17 -19.90 -13.06
C SER A 199 -6.03 -20.98 -14.13
N THR A 200 -5.07 -20.84 -15.05
CA THR A 200 -4.81 -21.85 -16.08
C THR A 200 -4.28 -23.16 -15.49
N GLU A 201 -3.44 -23.10 -14.45
CA GLU A 201 -2.96 -24.28 -13.75
C GLU A 201 -4.10 -25.01 -13.03
N LEU A 202 -4.99 -24.26 -12.37
CA LEU A 202 -6.16 -24.81 -11.69
C LEU A 202 -7.14 -25.47 -12.68
N ILE A 203 -7.38 -24.83 -13.83
CA ILE A 203 -8.24 -25.38 -14.89
C ILE A 203 -7.61 -26.63 -15.48
N ALA A 204 -6.30 -26.65 -15.71
CA ALA A 204 -5.61 -27.85 -16.22
C ALA A 204 -5.79 -29.05 -15.26
N ALA A 205 -5.70 -28.82 -13.95
CA ALA A 205 -5.98 -29.85 -12.94
C ALA A 205 -7.47 -30.24 -12.88
N ALA A 206 -8.39 -29.29 -13.11
CA ALA A 206 -9.82 -29.55 -13.09
C ALA A 206 -10.30 -30.33 -14.33
N VAL A 207 -9.68 -30.13 -15.49
CA VAL A 207 -9.96 -30.88 -16.73
C VAL A 207 -9.64 -32.36 -16.60
N GLU A 208 -8.66 -32.74 -15.75
CA GLU A 208 -8.40 -34.16 -15.44
C GLU A 208 -9.55 -34.83 -14.67
N LEU A 209 -10.39 -34.05 -13.97
CA LEU A 209 -11.51 -34.54 -13.16
C LEU A 209 -12.85 -34.44 -13.90
N ASP A 210 -13.06 -33.36 -14.67
CA ASP A 210 -14.24 -33.13 -15.50
C ASP A 210 -13.84 -32.40 -16.78
N GLU A 211 -14.01 -33.04 -17.94
CA GLU A 211 -13.69 -32.48 -19.25
C GLU A 211 -14.43 -31.14 -19.53
N ASN A 212 -15.59 -30.91 -18.89
CA ASN A 212 -16.33 -29.65 -19.03
C ASN A 212 -15.76 -28.50 -18.20
N ALA A 213 -14.85 -28.76 -17.26
CA ALA A 213 -14.24 -27.72 -16.42
C ALA A 213 -13.48 -26.67 -17.24
N GLY A 214 -13.01 -27.02 -18.43
CA GLY A 214 -12.38 -26.09 -19.36
C GLY A 214 -13.32 -25.02 -19.94
N ALA A 215 -14.64 -25.28 -19.96
CA ALA A 215 -15.63 -24.33 -20.49
C ALA A 215 -16.00 -23.22 -19.48
N VAL A 216 -15.49 -23.29 -18.25
CA VAL A 216 -15.79 -22.32 -17.18
C VAL A 216 -15.11 -20.97 -17.43
N LEU A 217 -13.96 -20.96 -18.12
CA LEU A 217 -13.19 -19.74 -18.39
C LEU A 217 -13.10 -19.46 -19.89
N ASP A 218 -13.44 -18.24 -20.30
CA ASP A 218 -13.10 -17.74 -21.63
C ASP A 218 -11.61 -17.38 -21.68
N VAL A 219 -10.80 -18.40 -22.00
CA VAL A 219 -9.34 -18.32 -22.04
C VAL A 219 -8.86 -17.19 -22.97
N VAL A 220 -9.57 -16.92 -24.07
CA VAL A 220 -9.16 -15.94 -25.07
C VAL A 220 -9.35 -14.53 -24.52
N LYS A 221 -10.54 -14.25 -23.95
CA LYS A 221 -10.83 -12.95 -23.35
C LYS A 221 -9.94 -12.68 -22.15
N THR A 222 -9.71 -13.67 -21.29
CA THR A 222 -8.83 -13.52 -20.12
C THR A 222 -7.36 -13.39 -20.49
N LEU A 223 -6.90 -14.11 -21.54
CA LEU A 223 -5.53 -13.96 -22.04
C LEU A 223 -5.31 -12.55 -22.61
N ARG A 224 -6.29 -12.00 -23.36
CA ARG A 224 -6.20 -10.63 -23.87
C ARG A 224 -6.14 -9.61 -22.73
N GLY A 225 -6.93 -9.80 -21.67
CA GLY A 225 -6.86 -8.98 -20.46
C GLY A 225 -5.49 -9.06 -19.77
N ALA A 226 -5.00 -10.27 -19.50
CA ALA A 226 -3.68 -10.49 -18.90
C ALA A 226 -2.53 -9.90 -19.74
N LEU A 227 -2.59 -10.01 -21.07
CA LEU A 227 -1.60 -9.43 -21.97
C LEU A 227 -1.61 -7.90 -21.95
N LYS A 228 -2.80 -7.29 -21.92
CA LYS A 228 -2.91 -5.84 -21.70
C LYS A 228 -2.29 -5.47 -20.34
N GLY A 229 -2.58 -6.26 -19.30
CA GLY A 229 -2.13 -5.96 -17.95
C GLY A 229 -0.61 -6.09 -17.70
N ILE A 230 0.11 -6.92 -18.46
CA ILE A 230 1.59 -6.93 -18.43
C ILE A 230 2.23 -5.77 -19.23
N GLY A 231 1.41 -4.90 -19.84
CA GLY A 231 1.85 -3.78 -20.65
C GLY A 231 2.16 -4.13 -22.11
N GLN A 232 1.55 -5.19 -22.67
CA GLN A 232 1.67 -5.41 -24.11
C GLN A 232 0.87 -4.34 -24.87
N LYS A 233 1.53 -3.68 -25.81
CA LYS A 233 0.90 -2.70 -26.69
C LYS A 233 -0.17 -3.38 -27.55
N GLU A 234 -1.29 -2.71 -27.72
CA GLU A 234 -2.41 -3.20 -28.54
C GLU A 234 -2.00 -3.42 -30.01
N GLU A 235 -1.01 -2.67 -30.50
CA GLU A 235 -0.39 -2.87 -31.82
C GLU A 235 0.22 -4.27 -32.01
N ASN A 236 0.63 -4.92 -30.92
CA ASN A 236 1.21 -6.26 -30.96
C ASN A 236 0.15 -7.37 -30.83
N LEU A 237 -1.11 -6.99 -30.56
CA LEU A 237 -2.23 -7.92 -30.45
C LEU A 237 -2.97 -7.98 -31.79
N ARG A 238 -3.42 -9.18 -32.17
CA ARG A 238 -4.32 -9.31 -33.33
C ARG A 238 -5.69 -8.72 -32.98
N SER A 239 -6.34 -8.11 -33.98
CA SER A 239 -7.74 -7.68 -33.87
C SER A 239 -8.64 -8.89 -33.55
N GLU A 240 -9.81 -8.64 -32.97
CA GLU A 240 -10.78 -9.70 -32.70
C GLU A 240 -11.24 -10.36 -34.01
N GLU A 241 -11.47 -9.57 -35.05
CA GLU A 241 -11.83 -10.07 -36.39
C GLU A 241 -10.75 -10.97 -37.00
N ASP A 242 -9.46 -10.61 -36.89
CA ASP A 242 -8.38 -11.46 -37.38
C ASP A 242 -8.21 -12.75 -36.57
N PHE A 243 -8.49 -12.69 -35.25
CA PHE A 243 -8.50 -13.88 -34.41
C PHE A 243 -9.64 -14.83 -34.79
N GLU A 244 -10.87 -14.32 -34.94
CA GLU A 244 -12.04 -15.12 -35.32
C GLU A 244 -11.86 -15.79 -36.68
N ARG A 245 -11.32 -15.06 -37.66
CA ARG A 245 -11.00 -15.60 -38.98
C ARG A 245 -9.96 -16.73 -38.91
N ILE A 246 -8.89 -16.56 -38.14
CA ILE A 246 -7.88 -17.62 -37.98
C ILE A 246 -8.45 -18.80 -37.19
N ALA A 247 -9.32 -18.56 -36.21
CA ALA A 247 -9.97 -19.60 -35.43
C ALA A 247 -10.93 -20.42 -36.31
N SER A 248 -11.73 -19.77 -37.16
CA SER A 248 -12.63 -20.44 -38.10
C SER A 248 -11.84 -21.23 -39.15
N GLU A 249 -10.79 -20.65 -39.73
CA GLU A 249 -9.90 -21.34 -40.68
C GLU A 249 -9.25 -22.58 -40.05
N ARG A 250 -8.87 -22.51 -38.76
CA ARG A 250 -8.32 -23.66 -38.03
C ARG A 250 -9.37 -24.72 -37.68
N ALA A 251 -10.59 -24.32 -37.34
CA ALA A 251 -11.69 -25.23 -37.08
C ALA A 251 -12.07 -26.01 -38.35
N GLU A 252 -12.20 -25.30 -39.48
CA GLU A 252 -12.45 -25.90 -40.79
C GLU A 252 -11.31 -26.83 -41.22
N ALA A 253 -10.05 -26.45 -40.99
CA ALA A 253 -8.90 -27.30 -41.27
C ALA A 253 -8.86 -28.56 -40.38
N ALA A 254 -9.25 -28.44 -39.11
CA ALA A 254 -9.34 -29.56 -38.18
C ALA A 254 -10.46 -30.54 -38.57
N GLU A 255 -11.64 -30.03 -38.94
CA GLU A 255 -12.74 -30.84 -39.46
C GLU A 255 -12.37 -31.53 -40.76
N ALA A 256 -11.73 -30.82 -41.70
CA ALA A 256 -11.25 -31.40 -42.95
C ALA A 256 -10.18 -32.49 -42.70
N SER A 257 -9.28 -32.28 -41.74
CA SER A 257 -8.27 -33.26 -41.35
C SER A 257 -8.88 -34.49 -40.69
N GLN A 258 -9.87 -34.32 -39.79
CA GLN A 258 -10.59 -35.45 -39.18
C GLN A 258 -11.42 -36.21 -40.22
N ALA A 259 -12.09 -35.51 -41.15
CA ALA A 259 -12.84 -36.12 -42.23
C ALA A 259 -11.93 -36.93 -43.17
N LEU A 260 -10.75 -36.41 -43.50
CA LEU A 260 -9.74 -37.13 -44.28
C LEU A 260 -9.17 -38.34 -43.53
N ALA A 261 -8.92 -38.22 -42.23
CA ALA A 261 -8.46 -39.34 -41.40
C ALA A 261 -9.53 -40.44 -41.28
N LEU A 262 -10.80 -40.07 -41.10
CA LEU A 262 -11.95 -40.99 -41.12
C LEU A 262 -12.16 -41.62 -42.49
N ALA A 263 -11.99 -40.86 -43.58
CA ALA A 263 -12.08 -41.38 -44.94
C ALA A 263 -10.94 -42.34 -45.28
N GLN A 264 -9.72 -42.09 -44.80
CA GLN A 264 -8.58 -43.00 -44.94
C GLN A 264 -8.79 -44.28 -44.12
N GLN A 265 -9.22 -44.17 -42.86
CA GLN A 265 -9.58 -45.35 -42.05
C GLN A 265 -10.73 -46.15 -42.68
N GLY A 266 -11.75 -45.49 -43.21
CA GLY A 266 -12.87 -46.14 -43.90
C GLY A 266 -12.46 -46.81 -45.22
N ALA A 267 -11.56 -46.18 -45.98
CA ALA A 267 -11.01 -46.74 -47.21
C ALA A 267 -10.08 -47.93 -46.96
N ASP A 268 -9.29 -47.91 -45.87
CA ASP A 268 -8.46 -49.03 -45.47
C ASP A 268 -9.32 -50.21 -44.99
N VAL A 269 -10.40 -49.97 -44.22
CA VAL A 269 -11.36 -51.01 -43.85
C VAL A 269 -12.06 -51.59 -45.09
N ALA A 270 -12.48 -50.75 -46.04
CA ALA A 270 -13.11 -51.20 -47.28
C ALA A 270 -12.16 -52.00 -48.19
N LYS A 271 -10.88 -51.63 -48.26
CA LYS A 271 -9.85 -52.42 -48.97
C LYS A 271 -9.57 -53.75 -48.28
N THR A 272 -9.46 -53.76 -46.95
CA THR A 272 -9.21 -55.00 -46.18
C THR A 272 -10.37 -56.00 -46.29
N VAL A 273 -11.60 -55.53 -46.50
CA VAL A 273 -12.79 -56.36 -46.77
C VAL A 273 -12.90 -56.78 -48.24
N ALA A 274 -12.38 -55.99 -49.18
CA ALA A 274 -12.38 -56.34 -50.61
C ALA A 274 -11.22 -57.29 -51.00
N ASP A 275 -10.14 -57.31 -50.22
CA ASP A 275 -8.98 -58.20 -50.39
C ASP A 275 -9.10 -59.54 -49.63
N ALA A 276 -10.27 -59.84 -49.01
CA ALA A 276 -10.60 -61.10 -48.33
C ALA A 276 -11.64 -61.92 -49.10
#